data_AF-X0V337-F1
#
_entry.id   AF-X0V337-F1
#
_cell.length_a   1.000
_cell.length_b   1.000
_cell.length_c   1.000
_cell.angle_alpha   90.00
_cell.angle_beta   90.00
_cell.angle_gamma   90.00
#
_symmetry.space_group_name_H-M   'P 1'
#
loop_
_entity.id
_entity.type
_entity.pdbx_description
1 polymer ?
#
loop_
_entity_poly.entity_id
_entity_poly.type
_entity_poly.pdbx_seq_one_letter_code
_entity_poly.pdbx_strand_id
1 'polypeptide(L)'
;MGHGVTIFEALPEAGGMLRVGIPAFRLPRKILDDEIEMVKNLGVEIKTNTKVESLDTLFKDGYQAVLVATGAHQGIKMGVEGEDHPNVLECIDFLRDVALGKTVKLGDSVVVIG
;
A
#
# COMPACT_ATOMS: atom_id res chain seq x y z
N MET A 1 -24.85 -4.25 10.23
CA MET A 1 -24.30 -3.47 11.36
C MET A 1 -24.37 -4.36 12.60
N GLY A 2 -23.26 -4.52 13.34
CA GLY A 2 -23.26 -5.38 14.54
C GLY A 2 -21.90 -5.99 14.92
N HIS A 3 -20.89 -5.92 14.06
CA HIS A 3 -19.54 -6.40 14.35
C HIS A 3 -18.57 -5.23 14.47
N GLY A 4 -17.70 -5.25 15.48
CA GLY A 4 -16.54 -4.37 15.53
C GLY A 4 -15.52 -4.81 14.47
N VAL A 5 -15.04 -3.86 13.67
CA VAL A 5 -14.10 -4.12 12.57
C VAL A 5 -12.86 -3.27 12.78
N THR A 6 -11.69 -3.91 12.71
CA THR A 6 -10.38 -3.26 12.70
C THR A 6 -9.66 -3.63 11.41
N ILE A 7 -9.19 -2.64 10.67
CA ILE A 7 -8.32 -2.79 9.51
C ILE A 7 -6.88 -2.59 9.96
N PHE A 8 -6.01 -3.54 9.64
CA PHE A 8 -4.57 -3.43 9.84
C PHE A 8 -3.90 -3.07 8.52
N GLU A 9 -3.26 -1.91 8.47
CA GLU A 9 -2.58 -1.37 7.29
C GLU A 9 -1.08 -1.28 7.58
N ALA A 10 -0.27 -1.90 6.73
CA ALA A 10 1.18 -1.93 6.90
C ALA A 10 1.84 -0.57 6.65
N LEU A 11 1.25 0.24 5.78
CA LEU A 11 1.77 1.54 5.39
C LEU A 11 1.38 2.66 6.37
N PRO A 12 2.03 3.83 6.29
CA PRO A 12 1.67 4.98 7.12
C PRO A 12 0.27 5.56 6.87
N GLU A 13 -0.32 5.26 5.71
CA GLU A 13 -1.62 5.78 5.28
C GLU A 13 -2.47 4.69 4.64
N ALA A 14 -3.77 4.73 4.87
CA ALA A 14 -4.74 3.79 4.29
C ALA A 14 -5.05 4.09 2.82
N GLY A 15 -5.56 3.08 2.10
CA GLY A 15 -6.01 3.20 0.72
C GLY A 15 -5.21 2.35 -0.29
N GLY A 16 -4.22 1.59 0.17
CA GLY A 16 -3.51 0.60 -0.64
C GLY A 16 -2.98 1.17 -1.97
N MET A 17 -3.13 0.41 -3.05
CA MET A 17 -2.64 0.80 -4.38
C MET A 17 -3.30 2.07 -4.94
N LEU A 18 -4.51 2.43 -4.50
CA LEU A 18 -5.12 3.72 -4.89
C LEU A 18 -4.29 4.89 -4.34
N ARG A 19 -3.72 4.74 -3.14
CA ARG A 19 -2.82 5.72 -2.55
C ARG A 19 -1.42 5.65 -3.14
N VAL A 20 -0.81 4.46 -3.15
CA VAL A 20 0.63 4.35 -3.44
C VAL A 20 0.99 3.96 -4.87
N GLY A 21 0.04 3.47 -5.66
CA GLY A 21 0.27 3.07 -7.06
C GLY A 21 -0.32 4.04 -8.10
N ILE A 22 -1.38 4.76 -7.76
CA ILE A 22 -2.03 5.71 -8.67
C ILE A 22 -1.56 7.14 -8.36
N PRO A 23 -0.97 7.85 -9.34
CA PRO A 23 -0.58 9.24 -9.19
C PRO A 23 -1.76 10.17 -8.87
N ALA A 24 -1.51 11.19 -8.03
CA ALA A 24 -2.53 12.12 -7.56
C ALA A 24 -3.24 12.91 -8.68
N PHE A 25 -2.58 13.12 -9.82
CA PHE A 25 -3.20 13.77 -10.98
C PHE A 25 -4.23 12.88 -11.71
N ARG A 26 -4.18 11.54 -11.51
CA ARG A 26 -5.19 10.60 -12.02
C ARG A 26 -6.27 10.31 -10.97
N LEU A 27 -5.88 10.19 -9.70
CA LEU A 27 -6.78 9.98 -8.58
C LEU A 27 -6.50 10.99 -7.47
N PRO A 28 -7.30 12.10 -7.41
CA PRO A 28 -7.12 13.12 -6.39
C PRO A 28 -7.17 12.55 -4.97
N ARG A 29 -6.17 12.88 -4.14
CA ARG A 29 -6.06 12.36 -2.76
C ARG A 29 -7.28 12.66 -1.92
N LYS A 30 -7.85 13.86 -2.09
CA LYS A 30 -9.07 14.28 -1.39
C LYS A 30 -10.24 13.31 -1.58
N ILE A 31 -10.44 12.78 -2.79
CA ILE A 31 -11.55 11.85 -3.06
C ILE A 31 -11.35 10.56 -2.27
N LEU A 32 -10.12 10.03 -2.29
CA LEU A 32 -9.76 8.83 -1.53
C LEU A 32 -9.87 9.06 -0.01
N ASP A 33 -9.44 10.24 0.46
CA ASP A 33 -9.55 10.62 1.88
C ASP A 33 -11.02 10.68 2.32
N ASP A 34 -11.90 11.29 1.51
CA ASP A 34 -13.33 11.39 1.81
C ASP A 34 -14.01 10.00 1.88
N GLU A 35 -13.63 9.06 1.01
CA GLU A 35 -14.10 7.67 1.04
C GLU A 35 -13.61 6.90 2.28
N ILE A 36 -12.34 7.08 2.67
CA ILE A 36 -11.78 6.47 3.88
C ILE A 36 -12.47 7.01 5.13
N GLU A 37 -12.73 8.32 5.19
CA GLU A 37 -13.47 8.91 6.32
C GLU A 37 -14.91 8.40 6.38
N MET A 38 -15.57 8.17 5.23
CA MET A 38 -16.88 7.53 5.22
C MET A 38 -16.84 6.13 5.87
N VAL A 39 -15.80 5.32 5.59
CA VAL A 39 -15.63 4.01 6.23
C VAL A 39 -15.40 4.14 7.73
N LYS A 40 -14.55 5.06 8.16
CA LYS A 40 -14.31 5.33 9.59
C LYS A 40 -15.58 5.78 10.32
N ASN A 41 -16.41 6.60 9.67
CA ASN A 41 -17.69 7.07 10.21
C ASN A 41 -18.72 5.94 10.41
N LEU A 42 -18.53 4.76 9.80
CA LEU A 42 -19.32 3.56 10.07
C LEU A 42 -18.86 2.80 11.33
N GLY A 43 -17.85 3.31 12.05
CA GLY A 43 -17.30 2.72 13.26
C GLY A 43 -16.14 1.75 13.02
N VAL A 44 -15.53 1.77 11.84
CA VAL A 44 -14.35 0.95 11.51
C VAL A 44 -13.10 1.61 12.08
N GLU A 45 -12.31 0.87 12.84
CA GLU A 45 -10.97 1.30 13.28
C GLU A 45 -9.94 0.96 12.21
N ILE A 46 -9.04 1.88 11.88
CA ILE A 46 -7.93 1.64 10.94
C ILE A 46 -6.61 1.87 11.67
N LYS A 47 -5.78 0.83 11.78
CA LYS A 47 -4.44 0.86 12.39
C LYS A 47 -3.39 0.84 11.30
N THR A 48 -2.88 2.01 10.95
CA THR A 48 -1.72 2.20 10.04
C THR A 48 -0.41 1.77 10.70
N ASN A 49 0.66 1.65 9.93
CA ASN A 49 1.98 1.17 10.38
C ASN A 49 1.92 -0.18 11.12
N THR A 50 0.93 -1.01 10.81
CA THR A 50 0.68 -2.28 11.51
C THR A 50 0.65 -3.41 10.50
N LYS A 51 1.82 -3.96 10.19
CA LYS A 51 1.94 -5.14 9.34
C LYS A 51 1.56 -6.39 10.13
N VAL A 52 0.65 -7.19 9.57
CA VAL A 52 0.29 -8.50 10.12
C VAL A 52 1.25 -9.55 9.58
N GLU A 53 2.03 -10.17 10.46
CA GLU A 53 2.95 -11.26 10.11
C GLU A 53 2.34 -12.66 10.35
N SER A 54 1.28 -12.75 11.17
CA SER A 54 0.62 -14.02 11.49
C SER A 54 -0.86 -13.83 11.81
N LEU A 55 -1.71 -14.65 11.17
CA LEU A 55 -3.15 -14.68 11.44
C LEU A 55 -3.45 -15.28 12.83
N ASP A 56 -2.61 -16.20 13.31
CA ASP A 56 -2.77 -16.83 14.62
C ASP A 56 -2.69 -15.80 15.75
N THR A 57 -1.86 -14.77 15.59
CA THR A 57 -1.77 -13.66 16.55
C THR A 57 -3.10 -12.92 16.63
N LEU A 58 -3.76 -12.67 15.50
CA LEU A 58 -5.07 -12.01 15.47
C LEU A 58 -6.14 -12.86 16.17
N PHE A 59 -6.16 -14.18 15.94
CA PHE A 59 -7.10 -15.05 16.64
C PHE A 59 -6.82 -15.10 18.16
N LYS A 60 -5.55 -15.08 18.58
CA LYS A 60 -5.16 -14.99 20.00
C LYS A 60 -5.56 -13.67 20.64
N ASP A 61 -5.54 -12.57 19.88
CA ASP A 61 -5.99 -11.24 20.32
C ASP A 61 -7.52 -11.11 20.40
N GLY A 62 -8.26 -12.18 20.06
CA GLY A 62 -9.70 -12.27 20.25
C GLY A 62 -10.54 -11.95 19.00
N TYR A 63 -9.92 -11.75 17.83
CA TYR A 63 -10.66 -11.60 16.58
C TYR A 63 -11.29 -12.94 16.18
N GLN A 64 -12.59 -12.92 15.86
CA GLN A 64 -13.37 -14.14 15.57
C GLN A 64 -13.35 -14.53 14.09
N ALA A 65 -13.01 -13.59 13.22
CA ALA A 65 -12.92 -13.79 11.78
C ALA A 65 -11.85 -12.87 11.21
N VAL A 66 -11.19 -13.31 10.15
CA VAL A 66 -10.15 -12.54 9.46
C VAL A 66 -10.42 -12.55 7.96
N LEU A 67 -10.42 -11.36 7.35
CA LEU A 67 -10.43 -11.16 5.91
C LEU A 67 -9.03 -10.70 5.47
N VAL A 68 -8.40 -11.45 4.58
CA VAL A 68 -7.11 -11.07 4.00
C VAL A 68 -7.35 -10.27 2.72
N ALA A 69 -7.06 -8.97 2.79
CA ALA A 69 -7.24 -8.02 1.68
C ALA A 69 -5.96 -7.23 1.39
N THR A 70 -4.79 -7.87 1.50
CA THR A 70 -3.47 -7.21 1.41
C THR A 70 -3.05 -6.84 -0.02
N GLY A 71 -3.75 -7.33 -1.04
CA GLY A 71 -3.43 -7.08 -2.45
C GLY A 71 -2.06 -7.62 -2.88
N ALA A 72 -1.59 -7.17 -4.05
CA ALA A 72 -0.29 -7.52 -4.63
C ALA A 72 0.63 -6.29 -4.63
N HIS A 73 1.42 -6.14 -3.57
CA HIS A 73 2.31 -4.99 -3.33
C HIS A 73 3.77 -5.26 -3.72
N GLN A 74 4.04 -6.36 -4.42
CA GLN A 74 5.38 -6.74 -4.87
C GLN A 74 5.47 -6.73 -6.39
N GLY A 75 6.56 -6.18 -6.91
CA GLY A 75 6.90 -6.24 -8.33
C GLY A 75 7.26 -7.64 -8.79
N ILE A 76 7.21 -7.85 -10.11
CA ILE A 76 7.69 -9.07 -10.76
C ILE A 76 9.11 -8.79 -11.27
N LYS A 77 10.06 -9.63 -10.90
CA LYS A 77 11.42 -9.59 -11.45
C LYS A 77 11.43 -10.09 -12.90
N MET A 78 12.31 -9.52 -13.73
CA MET A 78 12.41 -9.90 -15.15
C MET A 78 13.22 -11.19 -15.36
N GLY A 79 14.10 -11.55 -14.41
CA GLY A 79 14.97 -12.71 -14.51
C GLY A 79 16.08 -12.56 -15.56
N VAL A 80 16.48 -11.32 -15.88
CA VAL A 80 17.48 -11.01 -16.91
C VAL A 80 18.80 -10.55 -16.31
N GLU A 81 19.89 -10.75 -17.05
CA GLU A 81 21.20 -10.25 -16.64
C GLU A 81 21.18 -8.72 -16.42
N GLY A 82 21.73 -8.28 -15.30
CA GLY A 82 21.78 -6.87 -14.92
C GLY A 82 20.53 -6.32 -14.22
N GLU A 83 19.51 -7.14 -13.93
CA GLU A 83 18.27 -6.67 -13.28
C GLU A 83 18.46 -6.13 -11.85
N ASP A 84 19.52 -6.57 -11.15
CA ASP A 84 19.85 -6.09 -9.80
C ASP A 84 20.80 -4.86 -9.81
N HIS A 85 21.03 -4.24 -10.98
CA HIS A 85 21.88 -3.04 -11.07
C HIS A 85 21.27 -1.87 -10.25
N PRO A 86 22.06 -1.07 -9.49
CA PRO A 86 21.51 -0.05 -8.59
C PRO A 86 20.64 1.04 -9.23
N ASN A 87 20.75 1.23 -10.55
CA ASN A 87 19.93 2.17 -11.31
C ASN A 87 18.64 1.54 -11.87
N VAL A 88 18.43 0.24 -11.67
CA VAL A 88 17.16 -0.43 -11.96
C VAL A 88 16.26 -0.25 -10.74
N LEU A 89 15.16 0.46 -10.94
CA LEU A 89 14.16 0.73 -9.90
C LEU A 89 12.95 -0.15 -10.16
N GLU A 90 12.48 -0.87 -9.14
CA GLU A 90 11.24 -1.61 -9.21
C GLU A 90 10.05 -0.63 -9.25
N CYS A 91 9.08 -0.90 -10.13
CA CYS A 91 7.99 0.02 -10.44
C CYS A 91 7.09 0.32 -9.24
N ILE A 92 6.66 -0.70 -8.49
CA ILE A 92 5.78 -0.54 -7.34
C ILE A 92 6.50 0.21 -6.22
N ASP A 93 7.77 -0.10 -5.95
CA ASP A 93 8.58 0.61 -4.95
C ASP A 93 8.83 2.06 -5.36
N PHE A 94 9.14 2.32 -6.63
CA PHE A 94 9.29 3.67 -7.18
C PHE A 94 8.03 4.51 -6.98
N LEU A 95 6.87 4.00 -7.43
CA LEU A 95 5.60 4.71 -7.32
C LEU A 95 5.22 4.96 -5.87
N ARG A 96 5.43 3.96 -4.99
CA ARG A 96 5.16 4.08 -3.56
C ARG A 96 6.03 5.16 -2.92
N ASP A 97 7.32 5.16 -3.20
CA ASP A 97 8.26 6.12 -2.62
C ASP A 97 7.92 7.55 -3.06
N VAL A 98 7.62 7.76 -4.34
CA VAL A 98 7.13 9.05 -4.84
C VAL A 98 5.81 9.44 -4.18
N ALA A 99 4.86 8.52 -4.05
CA ALA A 99 3.55 8.79 -3.45
C ALA A 99 3.64 9.16 -1.96
N LEU A 100 4.62 8.60 -1.24
CA LEU A 100 4.90 8.89 0.17
C LEU A 100 5.86 10.08 0.36
N GLY A 101 6.16 10.82 -0.72
CA GLY A 101 6.98 12.02 -0.66
C GLY A 101 8.47 11.78 -0.44
N LYS A 102 8.97 10.56 -0.69
CA LYS A 102 10.41 10.27 -0.66
C LYS A 102 11.07 10.81 -1.93
N THR A 103 12.29 11.31 -1.77
CA THR A 103 13.12 11.73 -2.91
C THR A 103 13.70 10.51 -3.62
N VAL A 104 13.25 10.26 -4.84
CA VAL A 104 13.87 9.27 -5.74
C VAL A 104 14.84 9.97 -6.67
N LYS A 105 16.10 9.53 -6.69
CA LYS A 105 17.12 10.07 -7.59
C LYS A 105 16.98 9.42 -8.96
N LEU A 106 16.87 10.25 -9.99
CA LEU A 106 16.85 9.83 -11.39
C LEU A 106 18.08 10.38 -12.11
N GLY A 107 18.51 9.69 -13.17
CA GLY A 107 19.52 10.21 -14.10
C GLY A 107 18.91 11.13 -15.16
N ASP A 108 19.75 11.66 -16.04
CA ASP A 108 19.33 12.58 -17.12
C ASP A 108 18.43 11.90 -18.17
N SER A 109 18.58 10.59 -18.35
CA SER A 109 17.81 9.77 -19.27
C SER A 109 17.15 8.62 -18.51
N VAL A 110 15.85 8.46 -18.70
CA VAL A 110 15.03 7.41 -18.07
C VAL A 110 14.41 6.54 -19.14
N VAL A 111 14.47 5.22 -18.93
CA VAL A 111 13.74 4.22 -19.73
C VAL A 111 12.73 3.55 -18.82
N VAL A 112 11.48 3.46 -19.29
CA VAL A 112 10.42 2.71 -18.61
C VAL A 112 10.23 1.40 -19.36
N ILE A 113 10.31 0.29 -18.64
CA ILE A 113 10.06 -1.05 -19.16
C ILE A 113 8.74 -1.52 -18.56
N GLY A 114 7.78 -1.87 -19.41
CA GLY A 114 6.42 -2.25 -19.01
C GLY A 114 5.68 -2.98 -20.11
#